data_AF-A0A0W1A8Z6-F1
#
_entry.id   AF-A0A0W1A8Z6-F1
#
_cell.length_a   1.000
_cell.length_b   1.000
_cell.length_c   1.000
_cell.angle_alpha   90.00
_cell.angle_beta   90.00
_cell.angle_gamma   90.00
#
_symmetry.space_group_name_H-M   'P 1'
#
loop_
_entity.id
_entity.type
_entity.pdbx_description
1 polymer ?
#
loop_
_entity_poly.entity_id
_entity_poly.type
_entity_poly.pdbx_seq_one_letter_code
_entity_poly.pdbx_strand_id
1 'polypeptide(L)'
;LGLGHKNNQSSLQHLEIPKEISSLEGVVTGYCHTLVFGRDSKGKPLFFACGDNSRGQLGLGHENNKSSLQRLVLPKDLNSLKGVAAGALHTLVFGRDNKGKPLLFACGYNEHGQLGLGHNTDQSSLQRLEIPKEISSLEGVAAGAHHTIVFGRDSKGKSLLFACGRNSFGQLGLGHQNNRSSLQRLELPKDINSLEGVVAGAFHTLVFGGDSKGKSLLFACGRNNFGQLGLVDKNDRSSLQSVELPKELNSLEGVIAGAGHSLVFGRDSNKKPLLFACGWNNFGQLGLGDKNDRSSLQSVKLPQDLKSLEGVAAGDYHTLVFGCDSFGEPVLFACGANDYGQLGLKHQNNESSLTVIQKPVICDSEKYRLKMAIESHAQTLSNEFSWFGLKKSPQDKIKILKQLCENLEQVDNANSKQKLREVMSTLLEEHKQTIEEHRNPFRKWCFFSPESPTRTETFLTEKITA
;
A
#
# COMPACT_ATOMS: atom_id res chain seq x y z
N LEU A 1 -7.07 3.97 -9.45
CA LEU A 1 -5.77 3.72 -10.12
C LEU A 1 -6.05 3.62 -11.60
N GLY A 2 -5.58 4.59 -12.37
CA GLY A 2 -5.87 4.71 -13.80
C GLY A 2 -5.37 3.49 -14.55
N LEU A 3 -6.29 2.74 -15.15
CA LEU A 3 -5.97 1.65 -16.03
C LEU A 3 -5.12 2.20 -17.18
N GLY A 4 -3.92 1.67 -17.33
CA GLY A 4 -3.11 1.82 -18.53
C GLY A 4 -3.82 1.19 -19.71
N HIS A 5 -4.84 1.86 -20.22
CA HIS A 5 -5.44 1.58 -21.51
C HIS A 5 -5.00 2.67 -22.48
N LYS A 6 -4.44 2.24 -23.61
CA LYS A 6 -4.10 3.06 -24.79
C LYS A 6 -5.28 3.84 -25.40
N ASN A 7 -6.45 3.86 -24.74
CA ASN A 7 -7.64 4.51 -25.25
C ASN A 7 -7.84 5.83 -24.52
N ASN A 8 -7.50 6.92 -25.22
CA ASN A 8 -7.77 8.34 -24.93
C ASN A 8 -9.07 8.61 -24.15
N GLN A 9 -9.08 8.40 -22.83
CA GLN A 9 -10.21 8.80 -21.99
C GLN A 9 -9.68 9.62 -20.82
N SER A 10 -10.07 10.90 -20.81
CA SER A 10 -9.69 11.92 -19.82
C SER A 10 -10.35 11.73 -18.44
N SER A 11 -11.04 10.61 -18.22
CA SER A 11 -11.75 10.27 -16.99
C SER A 11 -11.24 8.96 -16.38
N LEU A 12 -11.09 8.92 -15.06
CA LEU A 12 -10.82 7.69 -14.32
C LEU A 12 -11.89 6.65 -14.63
N GLN A 13 -11.50 5.53 -15.24
CA GLN A 13 -12.40 4.40 -15.46
C GLN A 13 -12.58 3.61 -14.16
N HIS A 14 -13.82 3.24 -13.87
CA HIS A 14 -14.15 2.39 -12.73
C HIS A 14 -13.69 0.95 -13.03
N LEU A 15 -12.75 0.44 -12.22
CA LEU A 15 -12.42 -0.98 -12.21
C LEU A 15 -13.42 -1.69 -11.30
N GLU A 16 -14.35 -2.44 -11.90
CA GLU A 16 -15.27 -3.27 -11.11
C GLU A 16 -14.51 -4.40 -10.43
N ILE A 17 -14.52 -4.38 -9.10
CA ILE A 17 -13.95 -5.46 -8.28
C ILE A 17 -14.84 -6.70 -8.46
N PRO A 18 -14.27 -7.87 -8.78
CA PRO A 18 -15.03 -9.10 -8.92
C PRO A 18 -15.86 -9.38 -7.66
N LYS A 19 -17.15 -9.69 -7.84
CA LYS A 19 -18.09 -9.99 -6.74
C LYS A 19 -17.64 -11.17 -5.85
N GLU A 20 -16.73 -12.00 -6.36
CA GLU A 20 -16.11 -13.10 -5.62
C GLU A 20 -15.22 -12.60 -4.46
N ILE A 21 -14.67 -11.39 -4.56
CA ILE A 21 -13.87 -10.78 -3.50
C ILE A 21 -14.81 -10.15 -2.48
N SER A 22 -14.93 -10.76 -1.30
CA SER A 22 -15.68 -10.21 -0.17
C SER A 22 -14.84 -9.28 0.69
N SER A 23 -13.51 -9.44 0.67
CA SER A 23 -12.56 -8.58 1.38
C SER A 23 -11.38 -8.27 0.47
N LEU A 24 -11.27 -7.01 0.04
CA LEU A 24 -10.16 -6.52 -0.78
C LEU A 24 -8.93 -6.32 0.11
N GLU A 25 -7.84 -7.01 -0.20
CA GLU A 25 -6.58 -6.88 0.55
C GLU A 25 -5.60 -5.94 -0.13
N GLY A 26 -5.65 -5.80 -1.46
CA GLY A 26 -4.81 -4.83 -2.15
C GLY A 26 -4.97 -4.76 -3.66
N VAL A 27 -4.45 -3.67 -4.21
CA VAL A 27 -4.31 -3.43 -5.65
C VAL A 27 -2.87 -3.01 -5.91
N VAL A 28 -2.22 -3.68 -6.85
CA VAL A 28 -0.82 -3.41 -7.24
C VAL A 28 -0.79 -3.15 -8.74
N THR A 29 -0.03 -2.13 -9.14
CA THR A 29 0.12 -1.76 -10.55
C THR A 29 1.57 -1.91 -10.95
N GLY A 30 1.82 -2.61 -12.05
CA GLY A 30 3.08 -2.52 -12.79
C GLY A 30 3.00 -1.40 -13.83
N TYR A 31 3.87 -1.46 -14.85
CA TYR A 31 3.92 -0.44 -15.91
C TYR A 31 2.62 -0.36 -16.74
N CYS A 32 2.11 -1.53 -17.13
CA CYS A 32 0.92 -1.65 -17.99
C CYS A 32 -0.01 -2.79 -17.55
N HIS A 33 0.12 -3.28 -16.32
CA HIS A 33 -0.73 -4.34 -15.78
C HIS A 33 -1.20 -4.02 -14.36
N THR A 34 -2.35 -4.53 -13.99
CA THR A 34 -2.97 -4.33 -12.68
C THR A 34 -3.32 -5.67 -12.06
N LEU A 35 -2.97 -5.81 -10.80
CA LEU A 35 -3.18 -6.99 -9.98
C LEU A 35 -4.11 -6.60 -8.83
N VAL A 36 -5.13 -7.41 -8.60
CA VAL A 36 -6.11 -7.22 -7.53
C VAL A 36 -6.15 -8.51 -6.72
N PHE A 37 -5.98 -8.42 -5.41
CA PHE A 37 -6.03 -9.58 -4.54
C PHE A 37 -6.86 -9.33 -3.29
N GLY A 38 -7.42 -10.41 -2.77
CA GLY A 38 -8.31 -10.36 -1.62
C GLY A 38 -8.73 -11.75 -1.20
N ARG A 39 -9.84 -11.85 -0.47
CA ARG A 39 -10.41 -13.11 -0.02
C ARG A 39 -11.86 -13.26 -0.46
N ASP A 40 -12.26 -14.50 -0.67
CA ASP A 40 -13.67 -14.87 -0.78
C ASP A 40 -14.34 -14.90 0.60
N SER A 41 -15.66 -15.14 0.62
CA SER A 41 -16.46 -15.20 1.85
C SER A 41 -16.06 -16.33 2.81
N LYS A 42 -15.24 -17.28 2.35
CA LYS A 42 -14.69 -18.39 3.14
C LYS A 42 -13.24 -18.13 3.57
N GLY A 43 -12.70 -16.95 3.28
CA GLY A 43 -11.34 -16.55 3.62
C GLY A 43 -10.26 -17.09 2.66
N LYS A 44 -10.63 -17.74 1.56
CA LYS A 44 -9.69 -18.27 0.56
C LYS A 44 -9.11 -17.12 -0.27
N PRO A 45 -7.79 -17.11 -0.51
CA PRO A 45 -7.18 -16.06 -1.33
C PRO A 45 -7.68 -16.12 -2.77
N LEU A 46 -8.03 -14.95 -3.29
CA LEU A 46 -8.37 -14.70 -4.69
C LEU A 46 -7.38 -13.71 -5.28
N PHE A 47 -7.03 -13.93 -6.54
CA PHE A 47 -6.10 -13.09 -7.28
C PHE A 47 -6.61 -12.90 -8.70
N PHE A 48 -6.63 -11.65 -9.15
CA PHE A 48 -7.06 -11.26 -10.48
C PHE A 48 -6.02 -10.36 -11.11
N ALA A 49 -5.89 -10.46 -12.43
CA ALA A 49 -4.93 -9.69 -13.21
C ALA A 49 -5.55 -9.19 -14.52
N CYS A 50 -5.18 -8.00 -14.96
CA CYS A 50 -5.53 -7.45 -16.27
C CYS A 50 -4.44 -6.51 -16.79
N GLY A 51 -4.55 -6.11 -18.06
CA GLY A 51 -3.63 -5.23 -18.77
C GLY A 51 -2.78 -5.96 -19.81
N ASP A 52 -1.58 -5.43 -20.02
CA ASP A 52 -0.55 -6.03 -20.87
C ASP A 52 -0.08 -7.37 -20.29
N ASN A 53 0.06 -8.36 -21.17
CA ASN A 53 0.51 -9.70 -20.88
C ASN A 53 1.49 -10.20 -21.95
N SER A 54 2.04 -9.31 -22.76
CA SER A 54 2.94 -9.64 -23.89
C SER A 54 4.18 -10.43 -23.48
N ARG A 55 4.54 -10.45 -22.20
CA ARG A 55 5.66 -11.23 -21.62
C ARG A 55 5.20 -12.23 -20.57
N GLY A 56 3.89 -12.47 -20.46
CA GLY A 56 3.33 -13.42 -19.48
C GLY A 56 3.18 -12.88 -18.05
N GLN A 57 3.28 -11.56 -17.86
CA GLN A 57 3.29 -10.92 -16.53
C GLN A 57 1.98 -11.06 -15.74
N LEU A 58 0.87 -11.48 -16.38
CA LEU A 58 -0.38 -11.80 -15.69
C LEU A 58 -0.38 -13.22 -15.10
N GLY A 59 0.58 -14.09 -15.46
CA GLY A 59 0.70 -15.45 -14.94
C GLY A 59 -0.36 -16.44 -15.43
N LEU A 60 -1.09 -16.12 -16.50
CA LEU A 60 -2.26 -16.87 -17.00
C LEU A 60 -1.92 -18.12 -17.86
N GLY A 61 -0.64 -18.44 -18.02
CA GLY A 61 -0.15 -19.54 -18.87
C GLY A 61 -0.12 -19.25 -20.37
N HIS A 62 -0.31 -17.99 -20.75
CA HIS A 62 -0.24 -17.52 -22.13
C HIS A 62 0.19 -16.03 -22.16
N GLU A 63 0.47 -15.48 -23.32
CA GLU A 63 0.95 -14.08 -23.50
C GLU A 63 -0.12 -13.12 -24.06
N ASN A 64 -1.39 -13.53 -24.06
CA ASN A 64 -2.49 -12.69 -24.55
C ASN A 64 -2.89 -11.63 -23.53
N ASN A 65 -2.94 -10.36 -23.96
CA ASN A 65 -3.42 -9.21 -23.17
C ASN A 65 -4.87 -9.39 -22.72
N LYS A 66 -5.24 -8.77 -21.59
CA LYS A 66 -6.58 -8.87 -21.02
C LYS A 66 -7.12 -7.50 -20.63
N SER A 67 -8.22 -7.07 -21.24
CA SER A 67 -8.87 -5.80 -20.91
C SER A 67 -9.77 -5.85 -19.68
N SER A 68 -10.04 -7.04 -19.14
CA SER A 68 -10.84 -7.24 -17.93
C SER A 68 -10.11 -8.15 -16.95
N LEU A 69 -10.43 -8.00 -15.67
CA LEU A 69 -9.85 -8.82 -14.59
C LEU A 69 -10.10 -10.30 -14.86
N GLN A 70 -8.99 -11.04 -15.04
CA GLN A 70 -8.99 -12.48 -15.17
C GLN A 70 -8.50 -13.11 -13.88
N ARG A 71 -9.15 -14.18 -13.47
CA ARG A 71 -8.74 -14.93 -12.29
C ARG A 71 -7.43 -15.68 -12.56
N LEU A 72 -6.44 -15.44 -11.71
CA LEU A 72 -5.19 -16.20 -11.69
C LEU A 72 -5.36 -17.42 -10.77
N VAL A 73 -4.90 -18.58 -11.23
CA VAL A 73 -4.86 -19.78 -10.40
C VAL A 73 -3.58 -19.74 -9.56
N LEU A 74 -3.74 -19.58 -8.25
CA LEU A 74 -2.62 -19.66 -7.33
C LEU A 74 -2.08 -21.09 -7.20
N PRO A 75 -0.76 -21.28 -7.03
CA PRO A 75 -0.15 -22.58 -6.79
C PRO A 75 -0.79 -23.30 -5.59
N LYS A 76 -0.98 -24.63 -5.70
CA LYS A 76 -1.67 -25.43 -4.67
C LYS A 76 -0.96 -25.44 -3.32
N ASP A 77 0.36 -25.26 -3.32
CA ASP A 77 1.19 -25.18 -2.13
C ASP A 77 1.10 -23.80 -1.44
N LEU A 78 0.59 -22.77 -2.12
CA LEU A 78 0.39 -21.43 -1.55
C LEU A 78 -0.92 -21.37 -0.75
N ASN A 79 -0.84 -21.70 0.54
CA ASN A 79 -2.00 -21.73 1.44
C ASN A 79 -2.37 -20.33 1.97
N SER A 80 -1.38 -19.49 2.26
CA SER A 80 -1.58 -18.14 2.78
C SER A 80 -0.89 -17.13 1.88
N LEU A 81 -1.67 -16.32 1.16
CA LEU A 81 -1.16 -15.16 0.44
C LEU A 81 -0.75 -14.07 1.44
N LYS A 82 0.48 -13.57 1.32
CA LYS A 82 1.00 -12.49 2.18
C LYS A 82 1.17 -11.18 1.43
N GLY A 83 1.49 -11.23 0.14
CA GLY A 83 1.61 -10.02 -0.65
C GLY A 83 2.00 -10.29 -2.09
N VAL A 84 2.03 -9.19 -2.83
CA VAL A 84 2.21 -9.15 -4.27
C VAL A 84 3.08 -7.94 -4.59
N ALA A 85 4.03 -8.11 -5.50
CA ALA A 85 4.81 -7.01 -6.04
C ALA A 85 4.77 -7.07 -7.57
N ALA A 86 4.71 -5.91 -8.22
CA ALA A 86 4.72 -5.79 -9.67
C ALA A 86 5.88 -4.91 -10.10
N GLY A 87 6.71 -5.42 -11.00
CA GLY A 87 7.66 -4.61 -11.73
C GLY A 87 7.03 -4.06 -13.01
N ALA A 88 7.87 -3.63 -13.97
CA ALA A 88 7.33 -3.12 -15.24
C ALA A 88 6.56 -4.19 -16.00
N LEU A 89 7.19 -5.36 -16.17
CA LEU A 89 6.70 -6.49 -16.97
C LEU A 89 6.84 -7.83 -16.25
N HIS A 90 6.86 -7.84 -14.92
CA HIS A 90 6.90 -9.08 -14.14
C HIS A 90 6.11 -8.95 -12.83
N THR A 91 5.64 -10.08 -12.33
CA THR A 91 4.81 -10.18 -11.12
C THR A 91 5.46 -11.16 -10.16
N LEU A 92 5.48 -10.79 -8.89
CA LEU A 92 5.93 -11.62 -7.78
C LEU A 92 4.78 -11.81 -6.80
N VAL A 93 4.58 -13.05 -6.36
CA VAL A 93 3.56 -13.43 -5.39
C VAL A 93 4.22 -14.19 -4.26
N PHE A 94 4.00 -13.77 -3.02
CA PHE A 94 4.61 -14.43 -1.87
C PHE A 94 3.63 -14.73 -0.76
N GLY A 95 3.98 -15.75 0.01
CA GLY A 95 3.11 -16.26 1.04
C GLY A 95 3.73 -17.41 1.81
N ARG A 96 2.88 -18.31 2.31
CA ARG A 96 3.32 -19.46 3.10
C ARG A 96 2.60 -20.74 2.67
N ASP A 97 3.31 -21.85 2.80
CA ASP A 97 2.72 -23.18 2.71
C ASP A 97 1.89 -23.54 3.96
N ASN A 98 1.31 -24.74 3.95
CA ASN A 98 0.52 -25.26 5.07
C ASN A 98 1.35 -25.51 6.35
N LYS A 99 2.67 -25.57 6.26
CA LYS A 99 3.61 -25.71 7.38
C LYS A 99 4.20 -24.36 7.82
N GLY A 100 3.77 -23.26 7.21
CA GLY A 100 4.26 -21.92 7.50
C GLY A 100 5.59 -21.56 6.84
N LYS A 101 6.15 -22.41 5.97
CA LYS A 101 7.39 -22.11 5.23
C LYS A 101 7.12 -21.02 4.20
N PRO A 102 8.00 -20.02 4.06
CA PRO A 102 7.81 -18.98 3.05
C PRO A 102 7.90 -19.55 1.63
N LEU A 103 7.02 -19.05 0.77
CA LEU A 103 6.98 -19.34 -0.66
C LEU A 103 7.03 -18.03 -1.45
N LEU A 104 7.75 -18.05 -2.57
CA LEU A 104 7.87 -16.95 -3.51
C LEU A 104 7.70 -17.51 -4.93
N PHE A 105 6.84 -16.86 -5.70
CA PHE A 105 6.56 -17.20 -7.09
C PHE A 105 6.76 -15.97 -7.96
N ALA A 106 7.19 -16.19 -9.20
CA ALA A 106 7.44 -15.12 -10.17
C ALA A 106 6.93 -15.52 -11.56
N CYS A 107 6.45 -14.55 -12.33
CA CYS A 107 6.11 -14.70 -13.74
C CYS A 107 6.34 -13.40 -14.51
N GLY A 108 6.38 -13.47 -15.83
CA GLY A 108 6.58 -12.35 -16.73
C GLY A 108 7.93 -12.35 -17.43
N TYR A 109 8.36 -11.15 -17.81
CA TYR A 109 9.62 -10.85 -18.47
C TYR A 109 10.82 -11.21 -17.59
N ASN A 110 11.85 -11.82 -18.18
CA ASN A 110 13.01 -12.35 -17.46
C ASN A 110 14.36 -12.21 -18.21
N GLU A 111 14.45 -11.44 -19.30
CA GLU A 111 15.70 -11.33 -20.08
C GLU A 111 16.92 -10.84 -19.26
N HIS A 112 16.70 -10.19 -18.11
CA HIS A 112 17.76 -9.76 -17.20
C HIS A 112 17.88 -10.62 -15.93
N GLY A 113 17.06 -11.66 -15.79
CA GLY A 113 17.08 -12.55 -14.63
C GLY A 113 16.24 -12.09 -13.44
N GLN A 114 15.31 -11.14 -13.63
CA GLN A 114 14.52 -10.53 -12.57
C GLN A 114 13.52 -11.48 -11.90
N LEU A 115 13.23 -12.62 -12.51
CA LEU A 115 12.44 -13.68 -11.87
C LEU A 115 13.28 -14.51 -10.89
N GLY A 116 14.60 -14.37 -10.86
CA GLY A 116 15.47 -15.08 -9.89
C GLY A 116 15.55 -16.60 -10.07
N LEU A 117 15.15 -17.13 -11.23
CA LEU A 117 15.03 -18.58 -11.51
C LEU A 117 16.34 -19.27 -11.95
N GLY A 118 17.45 -18.53 -12.02
CA GLY A 118 18.75 -19.03 -12.50
C GLY A 118 18.92 -19.01 -14.01
N HIS A 119 17.92 -18.58 -14.77
CA HIS A 119 17.94 -18.41 -16.22
C HIS A 119 17.24 -17.11 -16.64
N ASN A 120 17.29 -16.80 -17.95
CA ASN A 120 16.80 -15.54 -18.51
C ASN A 120 15.56 -15.69 -19.41
N THR A 121 14.89 -16.85 -19.35
CA THR A 121 13.66 -17.13 -20.11
C THR A 121 12.42 -16.59 -19.41
N ASP A 122 11.58 -15.86 -20.15
CA ASP A 122 10.26 -15.37 -19.74
C ASP A 122 9.35 -16.51 -19.26
N GLN A 123 8.39 -16.21 -18.37
CA GLN A 123 7.50 -17.21 -17.79
C GLN A 123 6.06 -16.73 -17.82
N SER A 124 5.19 -17.42 -18.58
CA SER A 124 3.77 -17.07 -18.67
C SER A 124 2.90 -17.59 -17.53
N SER A 125 3.46 -18.46 -16.68
CA SER A 125 2.83 -19.00 -15.47
C SER A 125 3.68 -18.71 -14.25
N LEU A 126 3.07 -18.66 -13.07
CA LEU A 126 3.79 -18.54 -11.79
C LEU A 126 4.77 -19.70 -11.61
N GLN A 127 6.07 -19.39 -11.62
CA GLN A 127 7.14 -20.32 -11.31
C GLN A 127 7.63 -20.13 -9.89
N ARG A 128 7.95 -21.23 -9.22
CA ARG A 128 8.50 -21.20 -7.87
C ARG A 128 9.95 -20.72 -7.90
N LEU A 129 10.22 -19.68 -7.13
CA LEU A 129 11.56 -19.14 -6.90
C LEU A 129 12.12 -19.72 -5.60
N GLU A 130 13.36 -20.19 -5.61
CA GLU A 130 14.01 -20.71 -4.41
C GLU A 130 14.47 -19.58 -3.49
N ILE A 131 13.80 -19.46 -2.33
CA ILE A 131 14.21 -18.53 -1.29
C ILE A 131 15.51 -19.04 -0.63
N PRO A 132 16.53 -18.18 -0.46
CA PRO A 132 17.77 -18.53 0.23
C PRO A 132 17.50 -19.11 1.63
N LYS A 133 18.23 -20.17 1.98
CA LYS A 133 18.02 -20.93 3.23
C LYS A 133 18.24 -20.08 4.49
N GLU A 134 18.98 -18.99 4.36
CA GLU A 134 19.21 -18.04 5.44
C GLU A 134 17.94 -17.26 5.82
N ILE A 135 16.97 -17.11 4.92
CA ILE A 135 15.69 -16.44 5.20
C ILE A 135 14.75 -17.42 5.89
N SER A 136 14.57 -17.25 7.19
CA SER A 136 13.60 -17.99 8.00
C SER A 136 12.20 -17.37 7.96
N SER A 137 12.13 -16.03 7.86
CA SER A 137 10.89 -15.27 7.76
C SER A 137 10.98 -14.31 6.60
N LEU A 138 10.18 -14.54 5.56
CA LEU A 138 10.04 -13.61 4.44
C LEU A 138 9.12 -12.46 4.86
N GLU A 139 9.62 -11.23 4.78
CA GLU A 139 8.90 -10.02 5.20
C GLU A 139 8.33 -9.25 4.01
N GLY A 140 9.02 -9.24 2.88
CA GLY A 140 8.49 -8.60 1.68
C GLY A 140 9.37 -8.74 0.46
N VAL A 141 8.85 -8.18 -0.63
CA VAL A 141 9.48 -8.16 -1.94
C VAL A 141 9.22 -6.79 -2.55
N ALA A 142 10.26 -6.16 -3.12
CA ALA A 142 10.18 -4.95 -3.90
C ALA A 142 10.56 -5.27 -5.36
N ALA A 143 9.82 -4.70 -6.30
CA ALA A 143 10.02 -4.93 -7.73
C ALA A 143 10.21 -3.60 -8.45
N GLY A 144 11.36 -3.42 -9.09
CA GLY A 144 11.59 -2.30 -10.01
C GLY A 144 11.20 -2.67 -11.43
N ALA A 145 11.65 -1.92 -12.44
CA ALA A 145 11.25 -2.22 -13.82
C ALA A 145 11.71 -3.61 -14.26
N HIS A 146 12.97 -3.95 -13.95
CA HIS A 146 13.61 -5.20 -14.34
C HIS A 146 14.51 -5.78 -13.25
N HIS A 147 14.20 -5.54 -11.98
CA HIS A 147 14.95 -6.12 -10.88
C HIS A 147 14.03 -6.39 -9.68
N THR A 148 14.45 -7.32 -8.84
CA THR A 148 13.69 -7.80 -7.69
C THR A 148 14.58 -7.77 -6.47
N ILE A 149 14.08 -7.20 -5.38
CA ILE A 149 14.70 -7.24 -4.06
C ILE A 149 13.79 -8.02 -3.12
N VAL A 150 14.34 -9.02 -2.44
CA VAL A 150 13.65 -9.86 -1.45
C VAL A 150 14.26 -9.55 -0.09
N PHE A 151 13.43 -9.30 0.92
CA PHE A 151 13.89 -9.03 2.27
C PHE A 151 13.13 -9.83 3.32
N GLY A 152 13.86 -10.17 4.38
CA GLY A 152 13.34 -10.99 5.47
C GLY A 152 14.31 -11.06 6.63
N ARG A 153 14.12 -12.05 7.50
CA ARG A 153 14.97 -12.28 8.67
C ARG A 153 15.53 -13.68 8.74
N ASP A 154 16.75 -13.77 9.24
CA ASP A 154 17.35 -15.05 9.66
C ASP A 154 16.71 -15.59 10.94
N SER A 155 17.09 -16.80 11.35
CA SER A 155 16.56 -17.46 12.54
C SER A 155 16.89 -16.75 13.86
N LYS A 156 17.79 -15.76 13.84
CA LYS A 156 18.18 -14.92 14.97
C LYS A 156 17.51 -13.54 14.91
N GLY A 157 16.65 -13.29 13.93
CA GLY A 157 15.94 -12.03 13.75
C GLY A 157 16.72 -10.93 13.01
N LYS A 158 17.92 -11.24 12.48
CA LYS A 158 18.72 -10.29 11.70
C LYS A 158 18.13 -10.12 10.32
N SER A 159 17.98 -8.87 9.88
CA SER A 159 17.51 -8.54 8.54
C SER A 159 18.48 -8.98 7.45
N LEU A 160 17.93 -9.53 6.37
CA LEU A 160 18.64 -10.01 5.19
C LEU A 160 17.99 -9.44 3.93
N LEU A 161 18.81 -9.00 2.98
CA LEU A 161 18.39 -8.55 1.66
C LEU A 161 19.05 -9.43 0.58
N PHE A 162 18.28 -9.76 -0.44
CA PHE A 162 18.74 -10.44 -1.63
C PHE A 162 18.20 -9.74 -2.87
N ALA A 163 18.98 -9.72 -3.94
CA ALA A 163 18.67 -9.00 -5.17
C ALA A 163 18.91 -9.87 -6.41
N CYS A 164 18.07 -9.73 -7.43
CA CYS A 164 18.30 -10.31 -8.76
C CYS A 164 17.71 -9.43 -9.86
N GLY A 165 18.08 -9.72 -11.11
CA GLY A 165 17.65 -9.01 -12.31
C GLY A 165 18.72 -8.10 -12.90
N ARG A 166 18.24 -7.04 -13.55
CA ARG A 166 19.05 -6.03 -14.20
C ARG A 166 19.85 -5.24 -13.18
N ASN A 167 21.13 -5.03 -13.48
CA ASN A 167 22.06 -4.30 -12.63
C ASN A 167 22.95 -3.31 -13.40
N SER A 168 22.58 -2.97 -14.64
CA SER A 168 23.40 -2.11 -15.51
C SER A 168 23.74 -0.74 -14.91
N PHE A 169 22.98 -0.27 -13.92
CA PHE A 169 23.22 0.99 -13.21
C PHE A 169 23.62 0.78 -11.75
N GLY A 170 23.79 -0.47 -11.31
CA GLY A 170 24.08 -0.79 -9.92
C GLY A 170 22.85 -0.92 -9.01
N GLN A 171 21.64 -1.02 -9.58
CA GLN A 171 20.39 -1.04 -8.81
C GLN A 171 20.24 -2.25 -7.87
N LEU A 172 21.06 -3.29 -8.05
CA LEU A 172 21.10 -4.42 -7.12
C LEU A 172 22.01 -4.17 -5.91
N GLY A 173 22.75 -3.07 -5.82
CA GLY A 173 23.58 -2.74 -4.65
C GLY A 173 24.75 -3.69 -4.36
N LEU A 174 25.17 -4.51 -5.33
CA LEU A 174 26.17 -5.59 -5.16
C LEU A 174 27.64 -5.14 -5.31
N GLY A 175 27.90 -3.84 -5.43
CA GLY A 175 29.25 -3.28 -5.66
C GLY A 175 29.76 -3.39 -7.10
N HIS A 176 28.95 -3.91 -8.02
CA HIS A 176 29.26 -4.03 -9.45
C HIS A 176 27.99 -3.82 -10.30
N GLN A 177 28.13 -3.78 -11.63
CA GLN A 177 27.00 -3.55 -12.57
C GLN A 177 26.54 -4.79 -13.37
N ASN A 178 26.97 -5.99 -12.95
CA ASN A 178 26.58 -7.23 -13.62
C ASN A 178 25.18 -7.70 -13.22
N ASN A 179 24.34 -8.06 -14.20
CA ASN A 179 23.02 -8.67 -13.99
C ASN A 179 23.13 -10.00 -13.22
N ARG A 180 22.04 -10.43 -12.58
CA ARG A 180 21.98 -11.67 -11.80
C ARG A 180 20.68 -12.41 -12.06
N SER A 181 20.77 -13.66 -12.53
CA SER A 181 19.59 -14.51 -12.75
C SER A 181 19.13 -15.28 -11.52
N SER A 182 19.90 -15.26 -10.45
CA SER A 182 19.55 -15.85 -9.15
C SER A 182 19.69 -14.80 -8.05
N LEU A 183 18.95 -14.98 -6.96
CA LEU A 183 19.07 -14.13 -5.77
C LEU A 183 20.52 -14.11 -5.26
N GLN A 184 21.08 -12.91 -5.15
CA GLN A 184 22.40 -12.66 -4.58
C GLN A 184 22.23 -11.85 -3.30
N ARG A 185 23.03 -12.16 -2.30
CA ARG A 185 23.02 -11.44 -1.03
C ARG A 185 23.46 -10.00 -1.25
N LEU A 186 22.62 -9.06 -0.82
CA LEU A 186 22.94 -7.64 -0.71
C LEU A 186 23.31 -7.39 0.76
N GLU A 187 24.49 -6.83 1.01
CA GLU A 187 24.90 -6.50 2.38
C GLU A 187 24.24 -5.19 2.83
N LEU A 188 23.53 -5.26 3.95
CA LEU A 188 22.98 -4.09 4.61
C LEU A 188 24.12 -3.24 5.22
N PRO A 189 24.04 -1.91 5.13
CA PRO A 189 24.92 -1.02 5.88
C PRO A 189 24.88 -1.35 7.37
N LYS A 190 26.05 -1.32 8.03
CA LYS A 190 26.18 -1.66 9.45
C LYS A 190 25.37 -0.73 10.38
N ASP A 191 25.06 0.47 9.89
CA ASP A 191 24.31 1.48 10.63
C ASP A 191 22.82 1.17 10.72
N ILE A 192 22.28 0.30 9.84
CA ILE A 192 20.88 -0.15 9.92
C ILE A 192 20.77 -1.26 10.96
N ASN A 193 20.23 -0.92 12.12
CA ASN A 193 19.91 -1.88 13.18
C ASN A 193 18.53 -2.51 12.98
N SER A 194 17.56 -1.73 12.50
CA SER A 194 16.20 -2.19 12.23
C SER A 194 15.80 -1.82 10.81
N LEU A 195 15.69 -2.81 9.94
CA LEU A 195 15.13 -2.61 8.59
C LEU A 195 13.63 -2.33 8.72
N GLU A 196 13.18 -1.21 8.17
CA GLU A 196 11.77 -0.83 8.13
C GLU A 196 11.16 -1.07 6.75
N GLY A 197 11.92 -0.89 5.68
CA GLY A 197 11.42 -1.21 4.35
C GLY A 197 12.46 -1.09 3.22
N VAL A 198 12.04 -1.61 2.07
CA VAL A 198 12.79 -1.58 0.82
C VAL A 198 11.84 -1.16 -0.29
N VAL A 199 12.29 -0.26 -1.15
CA VAL A 199 11.51 0.31 -2.25
C VAL A 199 12.35 0.23 -3.52
N ALA A 200 11.74 -0.18 -4.62
CA ALA A 200 12.40 -0.25 -5.92
C ALA A 200 11.70 0.69 -6.89
N GLY A 201 12.42 1.67 -7.42
CA GLY A 201 11.99 2.43 -8.58
C GLY A 201 12.29 1.67 -9.87
N ALA A 202 12.09 2.28 -11.05
CA ALA A 202 12.39 1.58 -12.30
C ALA A 202 13.85 1.12 -12.39
N PHE A 203 14.78 1.99 -11.97
CA PHE A 203 16.23 1.80 -12.14
C PHE A 203 17.07 2.04 -10.88
N HIS A 204 16.45 2.14 -9.71
CA HIS A 204 17.15 2.38 -8.44
C HIS A 204 16.44 1.67 -7.28
N THR A 205 17.18 1.43 -6.20
CA THR A 205 16.69 0.82 -4.96
C THR A 205 16.93 1.75 -3.79
N LEU A 206 15.94 1.87 -2.92
CA LEU A 206 15.99 2.60 -1.66
C LEU A 206 15.77 1.62 -0.51
N VAL A 207 16.54 1.78 0.56
CA VAL A 207 16.46 0.96 1.77
C VAL A 207 16.40 1.91 2.96
N PHE A 208 15.42 1.73 3.84
CA PHE A 208 15.27 2.59 5.01
C PHE A 208 15.04 1.78 6.29
N GLY A 209 15.39 2.39 7.41
CA GLY A 209 15.35 1.75 8.71
C GLY A 209 15.82 2.69 9.82
N GLY A 210 16.01 2.13 11.01
CA GLY A 210 16.52 2.85 12.18
C GLY A 210 17.93 2.42 12.56
N ASP A 211 18.71 3.38 13.07
CA ASP A 211 19.95 3.08 13.81
C ASP A 211 19.65 2.53 15.22
N SER A 212 20.70 2.19 15.98
CA SER A 212 20.56 1.67 17.35
C SER A 212 19.90 2.64 18.35
N LYS A 213 19.80 3.93 17.99
CA LYS A 213 19.21 5.00 18.80
C LYS A 213 17.81 5.40 18.30
N GLY A 214 17.29 4.73 17.28
CA GLY A 214 15.98 5.01 16.68
C GLY A 214 15.98 6.18 15.69
N LYS A 215 17.14 6.66 15.24
CA LYS A 215 17.22 7.67 14.17
C LYS A 215 16.95 7.01 12.83
N SER A 216 16.04 7.58 12.04
CA SER A 216 15.77 7.13 10.67
C SER A 216 16.99 7.29 9.77
N LEU A 217 17.25 6.25 8.97
CA LEU A 217 18.31 6.17 7.98
C LEU A 217 17.70 5.83 6.62
N LEU A 218 18.25 6.41 5.56
CA LEU A 218 17.91 6.12 4.18
C LEU A 218 19.19 5.83 3.40
N PHE A 219 19.17 4.76 2.61
CA PHE A 219 20.24 4.40 1.71
C PHE A 219 19.70 4.18 0.30
N ALA A 220 20.52 4.49 -0.69
CA ALA A 220 20.14 4.40 -2.10
C ALA A 220 21.25 3.79 -2.96
N CYS A 221 20.85 3.05 -4.00
CA CYS A 221 21.75 2.59 -5.07
C CYS A 221 21.04 2.52 -6.42
N GLY A 222 21.80 2.41 -7.50
CA GLY A 222 21.31 2.33 -8.87
C GLY A 222 21.54 3.60 -9.67
N ARG A 223 20.66 3.82 -10.65
CA ARG A 223 20.74 4.94 -11.58
C ARG A 223 20.52 6.26 -10.85
N ASN A 224 21.32 7.27 -11.16
CA ASN A 224 21.27 8.61 -10.54
C ASN A 224 21.41 9.76 -11.54
N ASN A 225 21.35 9.52 -12.85
CA ASN A 225 21.55 10.56 -13.87
C ASN A 225 20.57 11.76 -13.77
N PHE A 226 19.46 11.62 -13.05
CA PHE A 226 18.51 12.70 -12.76
C PHE A 226 18.57 13.18 -11.30
N GLY A 227 19.44 12.59 -10.47
CA GLY A 227 19.54 12.91 -9.05
C GLY A 227 18.57 12.13 -8.16
N GLN A 228 17.97 11.05 -8.68
CA GLN A 228 16.95 10.28 -7.96
C GLN A 228 17.46 9.56 -6.70
N LEU A 229 18.77 9.42 -6.52
CA LEU A 229 19.30 8.88 -5.27
C LEU A 229 19.37 9.93 -4.15
N GLY A 230 19.20 11.22 -4.45
CA GLY A 230 19.25 12.29 -3.44
C GLY A 230 20.64 12.59 -2.87
N LEU A 231 21.72 12.19 -3.56
CA LEU A 231 23.11 12.25 -3.09
C LEU A 231 23.85 13.56 -3.41
N VAL A 232 23.13 14.61 -3.82
CA VAL A 232 23.71 15.92 -4.21
C VAL A 232 24.63 15.84 -5.44
N ASP A 233 24.58 14.74 -6.18
CA ASP A 233 25.24 14.54 -7.47
C ASP A 233 24.35 13.72 -8.42
N LYS A 234 24.86 13.42 -9.62
CA LYS A 234 24.15 12.67 -10.67
C LYS A 234 24.86 11.37 -11.10
N ASN A 235 25.74 10.82 -10.26
CA ASN A 235 26.51 9.62 -10.57
C ASN A 235 25.80 8.35 -10.06
N ASP A 236 25.72 7.32 -10.90
CA ASP A 236 25.15 6.03 -10.52
C ASP A 236 25.94 5.39 -9.35
N ARG A 237 25.27 4.60 -8.51
CA ARG A 237 25.89 3.92 -7.37
C ARG A 237 25.67 2.42 -7.44
N SER A 238 26.74 1.63 -7.44
CA SER A 238 26.67 0.16 -7.43
C SER A 238 26.55 -0.45 -6.04
N SER A 239 26.73 0.33 -4.98
CA SER A 239 26.56 -0.06 -3.58
C SER A 239 25.58 0.90 -2.90
N LEU A 240 24.93 0.45 -1.82
CA LEU A 240 24.11 1.32 -0.99
C LEU A 240 24.95 2.48 -0.44
N GLN A 241 24.45 3.71 -0.63
CA GLN A 241 25.05 4.95 -0.13
C GLN A 241 24.05 5.66 0.78
N SER A 242 24.56 6.24 1.87
CA SER A 242 23.72 6.99 2.82
C SER A 242 23.19 8.27 2.17
N VAL A 243 21.89 8.49 2.30
CA VAL A 243 21.18 9.68 1.84
C VAL A 243 20.89 10.55 3.05
N GLU A 244 21.28 11.83 2.99
CA GLU A 244 21.01 12.76 4.08
C GLU A 244 19.51 13.11 4.10
N LEU A 245 18.82 12.70 5.16
CA LEU A 245 17.43 13.10 5.40
C LEU A 245 17.37 14.57 5.86
N PRO A 246 16.35 15.35 5.42
CA PRO A 246 16.17 16.73 5.84
C PRO A 246 16.10 16.86 7.36
N LYS A 247 16.78 17.87 7.93
CA LYS A 247 16.86 18.06 9.40
C LYS A 247 15.51 18.30 10.06
N GLU A 248 14.56 18.86 9.32
CA GLU A 248 13.19 19.10 9.78
C GLU A 248 12.34 17.82 9.83
N LEU A 249 12.77 16.74 9.17
CA LEU A 249 12.11 15.42 9.20
C LEU A 249 12.52 14.66 10.47
N ASN A 250 11.68 14.76 11.50
CA ASN A 250 11.91 14.11 12.78
C ASN A 250 11.51 12.62 12.78
N SER A 251 10.48 12.26 12.02
CA SER A 251 9.98 10.89 11.91
C SER A 251 9.77 10.57 10.43
N LEU A 252 10.48 9.56 9.90
CA LEU A 252 10.23 9.03 8.57
C LEU A 252 9.02 8.07 8.64
N GLU A 253 8.00 8.31 7.83
CA GLU A 253 6.79 7.46 7.79
C GLU A 253 6.70 6.64 6.49
N GLY A 254 7.35 7.10 5.41
CA GLY A 254 7.45 6.29 4.21
C GLY A 254 8.41 6.83 3.16
N VAL A 255 8.82 5.90 2.30
CA VAL A 255 9.72 6.12 1.17
C VAL A 255 9.04 5.55 -0.08
N ILE A 256 9.09 6.29 -1.19
CA ILE A 256 8.42 5.94 -2.44
C ILE A 256 9.39 6.18 -3.59
N ALA A 257 9.29 5.37 -4.63
CA ALA A 257 10.05 5.53 -5.86
C ALA A 257 9.14 5.40 -7.08
N GLY A 258 9.31 6.31 -8.04
CA GLY A 258 8.78 6.16 -9.40
C GLY A 258 9.87 5.67 -10.36
N ALA A 259 9.72 5.98 -11.66
CA ALA A 259 10.70 5.51 -12.64
C ALA A 259 12.07 6.19 -12.48
N GLY A 260 12.05 7.51 -12.28
CA GLY A 260 13.24 8.34 -12.17
C GLY A 260 13.18 9.35 -11.03
N HIS A 261 12.28 9.19 -10.07
CA HIS A 261 12.14 10.10 -8.94
C HIS A 261 11.90 9.33 -7.65
N SER A 262 12.19 9.96 -6.53
CA SER A 262 12.04 9.39 -5.19
C SER A 262 11.38 10.41 -4.27
N LEU A 263 10.52 9.93 -3.39
CA LEU A 263 9.85 10.74 -2.39
C LEU A 263 10.05 10.15 -1.01
N VAL A 264 10.14 11.01 0.00
CA VAL A 264 10.08 10.63 1.40
C VAL A 264 9.08 11.50 2.11
N PHE A 265 8.31 10.91 3.01
CA PHE A 265 7.35 11.66 3.81
C PHE A 265 7.39 11.24 5.27
N GLY A 266 6.90 12.13 6.12
CA GLY A 266 6.81 11.89 7.54
C GLY A 266 6.42 13.14 8.29
N ARG A 267 7.00 13.36 9.47
CA ARG A 267 6.58 14.46 10.35
C ARG A 267 7.73 15.26 10.93
N ASP A 268 7.47 16.55 11.15
CA ASP A 268 8.33 17.43 11.93
C ASP A 268 8.21 17.16 13.44
N SER A 269 8.97 17.90 14.25
CA SER A 269 8.92 17.82 15.72
C SER A 269 7.54 18.19 16.31
N ASN A 270 6.72 18.94 15.57
CA ASN A 270 5.38 19.37 15.95
C ASN A 270 4.28 18.46 15.36
N LYS A 271 4.65 17.29 14.83
CA LYS A 271 3.75 16.32 14.18
C LYS A 271 3.07 16.81 12.90
N LYS A 272 3.55 17.89 12.29
CA LYS A 272 3.07 18.38 10.98
C LYS A 272 3.61 17.49 9.87
N PRO A 273 2.79 17.17 8.85
CA PRO A 273 3.24 16.34 7.74
C PRO A 273 4.27 17.08 6.88
N LEU A 274 5.28 16.36 6.45
CA LEU A 274 6.33 16.81 5.54
C LEU A 274 6.43 15.84 4.37
N LEU A 275 6.68 16.37 3.18
CA LEU A 275 6.94 15.63 1.96
C LEU A 275 8.16 16.21 1.27
N PHE A 276 9.09 15.35 0.87
CA PHE A 276 10.26 15.73 0.09
C PHE A 276 10.37 14.87 -1.16
N ALA A 277 10.91 15.46 -2.22
CA ALA A 277 11.11 14.77 -3.49
C ALA A 277 12.46 15.10 -4.13
N CYS A 278 13.03 14.14 -4.85
CA CYS A 278 14.20 14.33 -5.69
C CYS A 278 14.13 13.48 -6.98
N GLY A 279 15.03 13.75 -7.91
CA GLY A 279 15.16 13.05 -9.18
C GLY A 279 14.58 13.81 -10.37
N TRP A 280 14.11 13.03 -11.34
CA TRP A 280 13.61 13.47 -12.63
C TRP A 280 12.29 14.23 -12.48
N ASN A 281 12.17 15.39 -13.13
CA ASN A 281 11.01 16.27 -12.97
C ASN A 281 10.45 16.86 -14.29
N ASN A 282 10.80 16.32 -15.46
CA ASN A 282 10.38 16.90 -16.74
C ASN A 282 8.85 17.05 -16.91
N PHE A 283 8.06 16.27 -16.17
CA PHE A 283 6.60 16.33 -16.20
C PHE A 283 6.00 17.01 -14.97
N GLY A 284 6.82 17.44 -14.00
CA GLY A 284 6.34 18.03 -12.76
C GLY A 284 6.05 17.03 -11.64
N GLN A 285 6.51 15.78 -11.77
CA GLN A 285 6.22 14.68 -10.84
C GLN A 285 6.78 14.89 -9.42
N LEU A 286 7.71 15.83 -9.23
CA LEU A 286 8.18 16.20 -7.89
C LEU A 286 7.22 17.14 -7.16
N GLY A 287 6.26 17.78 -7.86
CA GLY A 287 5.28 18.68 -7.24
C GLY A 287 5.84 20.03 -6.76
N LEU A 288 7.03 20.44 -7.23
CA LEU A 288 7.75 21.62 -6.76
C LEU A 288 7.32 22.95 -7.41
N GLY A 289 6.35 22.92 -8.33
CA GLY A 289 5.92 24.10 -9.10
C GLY A 289 6.79 24.42 -10.31
N ASP A 290 7.75 23.56 -10.63
CA ASP A 290 8.58 23.65 -11.84
C ASP A 290 8.87 22.26 -12.42
N LYS A 291 9.65 22.22 -13.50
CA LYS A 291 10.02 20.99 -14.24
C LYS A 291 11.53 20.66 -14.18
N ASN A 292 12.25 21.21 -13.21
CA ASN A 292 13.70 21.00 -13.09
C ASN A 292 14.01 19.78 -12.21
N ASP A 293 14.99 18.97 -12.61
CA ASP A 293 15.46 17.85 -11.81
C ASP A 293 16.09 18.31 -10.49
N ARG A 294 16.02 17.48 -9.45
CA ARG A 294 16.65 17.75 -8.15
C ARG A 294 17.59 16.62 -7.75
N SER A 295 18.84 16.93 -7.43
CA SER A 295 19.82 15.93 -6.96
C SER A 295 19.82 15.73 -5.45
N SER A 296 19.03 16.48 -4.72
CA SER A 296 18.85 16.36 -3.27
C SER A 296 17.36 16.43 -2.93
N LEU A 297 16.98 15.91 -1.76
CA LEU A 297 15.60 15.97 -1.27
C LEU A 297 15.18 17.43 -1.06
N GLN A 298 14.16 17.87 -1.80
CA GLN A 298 13.59 19.21 -1.73
C GLN A 298 12.18 19.17 -1.12
N SER A 299 11.88 20.14 -0.26
CA SER A 299 10.57 20.25 0.42
C SER A 299 9.46 20.54 -0.58
N VAL A 300 8.43 19.69 -0.59
CA VAL A 300 7.24 19.82 -1.43
C VAL A 300 6.16 20.52 -0.63
N LYS A 301 5.63 21.62 -1.16
CA LYS A 301 4.56 22.37 -0.49
C LYS A 301 3.26 21.56 -0.50
N LEU A 302 2.87 21.07 0.67
CA LEU A 302 1.58 20.38 0.84
C LEU A 302 0.41 21.37 0.72
N PRO A 303 -0.70 20.97 0.06
CA PRO A 303 -1.92 21.77 -0.01
C PRO A 303 -2.49 22.09 1.38
N GLN A 304 -3.07 23.28 1.55
CA GLN A 304 -3.62 23.73 2.85
C GLN A 304 -4.76 22.83 3.36
N ASP A 305 -5.49 22.23 2.43
CA ASP A 305 -6.61 21.34 2.69
C ASP A 305 -6.15 19.97 3.19
N LEU A 306 -4.87 19.59 3.02
CA LEU A 306 -4.33 18.33 3.54
C LEU A 306 -3.89 18.51 4.99
N LYS A 307 -4.71 18.07 5.95
CA LYS A 307 -4.38 18.12 7.39
C LYS A 307 -3.67 16.88 7.89
N SER A 308 -4.06 15.72 7.36
CA SER A 308 -3.37 14.45 7.61
C SER A 308 -2.81 13.93 6.31
N LEU A 309 -1.51 13.64 6.26
CA LEU A 309 -0.90 12.87 5.19
C LEU A 309 -0.95 11.40 5.58
N GLU A 310 -1.69 10.58 4.82
CA GLU A 310 -1.84 9.14 5.08
C GLU A 310 -0.98 8.31 4.14
N GLY A 311 -0.68 8.82 2.95
CA GLY A 311 0.27 8.16 2.08
C GLY A 311 0.54 8.89 0.77
N VAL A 312 1.54 8.35 0.08
CA VAL A 312 2.02 8.81 -1.21
C VAL A 312 2.16 7.58 -2.08
N ALA A 313 1.79 7.69 -3.35
CA ALA A 313 2.07 6.67 -4.37
C ALA A 313 2.75 7.34 -5.57
N ALA A 314 3.68 6.63 -6.20
CA ALA A 314 4.32 7.09 -7.43
C ALA A 314 4.07 6.08 -8.53
N GLY A 315 3.69 6.57 -9.70
CA GLY A 315 3.86 5.84 -10.95
C GLY A 315 5.20 6.17 -11.59
N ASP A 316 5.34 5.82 -12.87
CA ASP A 316 6.57 6.10 -13.60
C ASP A 316 6.92 7.60 -13.62
N TYR A 317 5.94 8.44 -13.94
CA TYR A 317 6.10 9.87 -14.20
C TYR A 317 5.07 10.74 -13.47
N HIS A 318 4.40 10.22 -12.44
CA HIS A 318 3.42 10.99 -11.66
C HIS A 318 3.42 10.57 -10.20
N THR A 319 2.96 11.47 -9.34
CA THR A 319 2.84 11.28 -7.90
C THR A 319 1.40 11.54 -7.47
N LEU A 320 0.89 10.67 -6.59
CA LEU A 320 -0.39 10.83 -5.91
C LEU A 320 -0.12 11.01 -4.41
N VAL A 321 -0.82 11.95 -3.79
CA VAL A 321 -0.73 12.24 -2.36
C VAL A 321 -2.13 12.18 -1.78
N PHE A 322 -2.34 11.39 -0.72
CA PHE A 322 -3.66 11.21 -0.12
C PHE A 322 -3.63 11.32 1.40
N GLY A 323 -4.77 11.68 1.95
CA GLY A 323 -5.01 11.70 3.37
C GLY A 323 -6.33 12.38 3.69
N CYS A 324 -6.39 13.14 4.77
CA CYS A 324 -7.65 13.74 5.24
C CYS A 324 -7.57 15.27 5.37
N ASP A 325 -8.70 15.92 5.15
CA ASP A 325 -8.89 17.35 5.40
C ASP A 325 -9.19 17.67 6.88
N SER A 326 -9.52 18.94 7.17
CA SER A 326 -9.86 19.39 8.52
C SER A 326 -11.13 18.77 9.10
N PHE A 327 -12.00 18.24 8.25
CA PHE A 327 -13.24 17.55 8.65
C PHE A 327 -13.04 16.04 8.74
N GLY A 328 -11.84 15.53 8.41
CA GLY A 328 -11.57 14.10 8.34
C GLY A 328 -12.05 13.44 7.04
N GLU A 329 -12.40 14.23 6.04
CA GLU A 329 -12.82 13.71 4.73
C GLU A 329 -11.60 13.39 3.87
N PRO A 330 -11.64 12.29 3.09
CA PRO A 330 -10.52 11.89 2.27
C PRO A 330 -10.29 12.87 1.13
N VAL A 331 -9.04 13.29 0.97
CA VAL A 331 -8.55 14.17 -0.09
C VAL A 331 -7.45 13.47 -0.87
N LEU A 332 -7.41 13.73 -2.17
CA LEU A 332 -6.45 13.16 -3.10
C LEU A 332 -5.90 14.25 -4.01
N PHE A 333 -4.58 14.30 -4.12
CA PHE A 333 -3.85 15.25 -4.95
C PHE A 333 -2.94 14.50 -5.92
N ALA A 334 -2.66 15.11 -7.07
CA ALA A 334 -1.79 14.56 -8.09
C ALA A 334 -0.87 15.61 -8.71
N CYS A 335 0.31 15.19 -9.15
CA CYS A 335 1.21 15.96 -10.01
C CYS A 335 2.00 15.03 -10.95
N GLY A 336 2.58 15.60 -12.00
CA GLY A 336 3.39 14.91 -13.00
C GLY A 336 2.71 14.78 -14.35
N ALA A 337 3.08 13.71 -15.07
CA ALA A 337 2.57 13.42 -16.40
C ALA A 337 1.08 13.13 -16.38
N ASN A 338 0.36 13.64 -17.37
CA ASN A 338 -1.09 13.54 -17.51
C ASN A 338 -1.54 13.38 -18.98
N ASP A 339 -0.62 13.09 -19.90
CA ASP A 339 -0.93 12.98 -21.34
C ASP A 339 -2.06 11.96 -21.64
N TYR A 340 -2.26 10.98 -20.74
CA TYR A 340 -3.32 9.96 -20.83
C TYR A 340 -4.45 10.17 -19.81
N GLY A 341 -4.49 11.29 -19.09
CA GLY A 341 -5.47 11.52 -18.02
C GLY A 341 -5.16 10.77 -16.72
N GLN A 342 -3.93 10.26 -16.54
CA GLN A 342 -3.54 9.45 -15.39
C GLN A 342 -3.59 10.22 -14.05
N LEU A 343 -3.59 11.55 -14.07
CA LEU A 343 -3.82 12.36 -12.86
C LEU A 343 -5.31 12.46 -12.50
N GLY A 344 -6.23 12.03 -13.36
CA GLY A 344 -7.68 12.05 -13.07
C GLY A 344 -8.31 13.45 -12.98
N LEU A 345 -7.66 14.48 -13.52
CA LEU A 345 -8.06 15.89 -13.39
C LEU A 345 -9.11 16.36 -14.42
N LYS A 346 -9.69 15.43 -15.21
CA LYS A 346 -10.64 15.72 -16.31
C LYS A 346 -10.03 16.53 -17.48
N HIS A 347 -8.71 16.71 -17.48
CA HIS A 347 -7.91 17.24 -18.58
C HIS A 347 -6.62 16.42 -18.74
N GLN A 348 -5.86 16.66 -19.81
CA GLN A 348 -4.63 15.94 -20.13
C GLN A 348 -3.34 16.77 -19.96
N ASN A 349 -3.45 17.97 -19.36
CA ASN A 349 -2.28 18.80 -19.06
C ASN A 349 -1.49 18.24 -17.88
N ASN A 350 -0.16 18.21 -18.03
CA ASN A 350 0.79 17.88 -16.97
C ASN A 350 0.75 18.93 -15.86
N GLU A 351 0.83 18.48 -14.60
CA GLU A 351 0.79 19.38 -13.42
C GLU A 351 2.12 19.39 -12.68
N SER A 352 2.71 20.56 -12.47
CA SER A 352 3.97 20.70 -11.72
C SER A 352 3.78 20.95 -10.23
N SER A 353 2.55 21.12 -9.77
CA SER A 353 2.19 21.28 -8.37
C SER A 353 1.11 20.28 -7.99
N LEU A 354 1.05 19.93 -6.70
CA LEU A 354 0.00 19.05 -6.17
C LEU A 354 -1.37 19.69 -6.39
N THR A 355 -2.13 19.09 -7.31
CA THR A 355 -3.44 19.57 -7.74
C THR A 355 -4.53 18.65 -7.21
N VAL A 356 -5.60 19.23 -6.67
CA VAL A 356 -6.69 18.46 -6.09
C VAL A 356 -7.42 17.66 -7.17
N ILE A 357 -7.54 16.36 -6.95
CA ILE A 357 -8.43 15.52 -7.76
C ILE A 357 -9.82 15.70 -7.16
N GLN A 358 -10.67 16.47 -7.85
CA GLN A 358 -12.06 16.62 -7.44
C GLN A 358 -12.72 15.25 -7.37
N LYS A 359 -13.23 14.89 -6.18
CA LYS A 359 -13.81 13.59 -5.81
C LYS A 359 -14.25 12.80 -7.06
N PRO A 360 -13.44 11.85 -7.56
CA PRO A 360 -13.96 10.93 -8.52
C PRO A 360 -15.03 10.14 -7.79
N VAL A 361 -16.24 10.19 -8.35
CA VAL A 361 -17.37 9.27 -8.15
C VAL A 361 -17.26 8.43 -6.89
N ILE A 362 -18.13 8.79 -5.93
CA ILE A 362 -18.57 7.98 -4.79
C ILE A 362 -18.20 6.51 -5.01
N CYS A 363 -17.18 6.01 -4.30
CA CYS A 363 -17.20 4.59 -3.98
C CYS A 363 -18.51 4.42 -3.21
N ASP A 364 -19.53 3.85 -3.85
CA ASP A 364 -20.87 3.59 -3.31
C ASP A 364 -20.79 2.48 -2.25
N SER A 365 -19.88 2.71 -1.32
CA SER A 365 -19.51 1.83 -0.26
C SER A 365 -19.61 2.61 1.05
N GLU A 366 -20.58 3.53 1.17
CA GLU A 366 -21.10 3.91 2.48
C GLU A 366 -21.40 2.64 3.28
N LYS A 367 -21.96 1.61 2.62
CA LYS A 367 -22.10 0.24 3.13
C LYS A 367 -20.79 -0.37 3.66
N TYR A 368 -19.67 -0.21 2.93
CA TYR A 368 -18.36 -0.74 3.35
C TYR A 368 -17.73 0.08 4.47
N ARG A 369 -17.84 1.42 4.44
CA ARG A 369 -17.39 2.30 5.52
C ARG A 369 -18.15 2.04 6.80
N LEU A 370 -19.47 1.89 6.70
CA LEU A 370 -20.35 1.56 7.82
C LEU A 370 -20.02 0.16 8.36
N LYS A 371 -19.81 -0.83 7.48
CA LYS A 371 -19.38 -2.18 7.86
C LYS A 371 -18.06 -2.17 8.62
N MET A 372 -17.03 -1.51 8.09
CA MET A 372 -15.72 -1.42 8.74
C MET A 372 -15.79 -0.71 10.10
N ALA A 373 -16.61 0.35 10.23
CA ALA A 373 -16.82 1.03 11.50
C ALA A 373 -17.54 0.14 12.53
N ILE A 374 -18.55 -0.62 12.09
CA ILE A 374 -19.29 -1.57 12.95
C ILE A 374 -18.38 -2.71 13.40
N GLU A 375 -17.60 -3.29 12.49
CA GLU A 375 -16.66 -4.38 12.80
C GLU A 375 -15.57 -3.92 13.78
N SER A 376 -15.02 -2.72 13.57
CA SER A 376 -14.05 -2.12 14.50
C SER A 376 -14.66 -1.90 15.88
N HIS A 377 -15.89 -1.40 15.98
CA HIS A 377 -16.55 -1.17 17.26
C HIS A 377 -16.90 -2.48 17.97
N ALA A 378 -17.36 -3.49 17.23
CA ALA A 378 -17.59 -4.84 17.78
C ALA A 378 -16.31 -5.45 18.34
N GLN A 379 -15.16 -5.24 17.67
CA GLN A 379 -13.87 -5.71 18.16
C GLN A 379 -13.43 -4.96 19.43
N THR A 380 -13.62 -3.63 19.49
CA THR A 380 -13.34 -2.83 20.69
C THR A 380 -14.17 -3.30 21.88
N LEU A 381 -15.48 -3.49 21.70
CA LEU A 381 -16.38 -4.02 22.73
C LEU A 381 -15.98 -5.44 23.18
N SER A 382 -15.53 -6.28 22.24
CA SER A 382 -15.04 -7.62 22.56
C SER A 382 -13.73 -7.61 23.35
N ASN A 383 -12.88 -6.60 23.14
CA ASN A 383 -11.60 -6.43 23.83
C ASN A 383 -11.75 -5.78 25.22
N GLU A 384 -12.66 -4.80 25.37
CA GLU A 384 -12.99 -4.20 26.68
C GLU A 384 -13.57 -5.22 27.67
N PHE A 385 -14.20 -6.27 27.13
CA PHE A 385 -14.82 -7.34 27.92
C PHE A 385 -13.83 -8.31 28.57
N SER A 386 -12.55 -8.34 28.15
CA SER A 386 -11.54 -9.17 28.84
C SER A 386 -11.16 -8.61 30.22
N TRP A 387 -11.64 -7.41 30.58
CA TRP A 387 -11.30 -6.73 31.84
C TRP A 387 -12.44 -6.72 32.88
N PHE A 388 -13.71 -6.76 32.46
CA PHE A 388 -14.86 -6.63 33.36
C PHE A 388 -15.90 -7.74 33.14
N GLY A 389 -15.82 -8.81 33.93
CA GLY A 389 -16.73 -9.95 33.88
C GLY A 389 -18.17 -9.65 34.29
N LEU A 390 -18.96 -9.05 33.38
CA LEU A 390 -20.41 -8.86 33.52
C LEU A 390 -21.19 -9.89 32.67
N LYS A 391 -22.36 -10.35 33.14
CA LYS A 391 -22.95 -11.64 32.73
C LYS A 391 -24.02 -11.65 31.62
N LYS A 392 -24.35 -10.54 30.92
CA LYS A 392 -25.35 -10.60 29.81
C LYS A 392 -25.31 -9.48 28.75
N SER A 393 -25.16 -8.20 29.12
CA SER A 393 -25.39 -7.04 28.22
C SER A 393 -24.53 -6.97 26.92
N PRO A 394 -23.24 -7.34 26.89
CA PRO A 394 -22.43 -7.14 25.66
C PRO A 394 -22.55 -8.23 24.60
N GLN A 395 -22.98 -9.45 24.96
CA GLN A 395 -23.22 -10.51 23.98
C GLN A 395 -24.41 -10.19 23.08
N ASP A 396 -25.44 -9.58 23.64
CA ASP A 396 -26.64 -9.14 22.91
C ASP A 396 -26.29 -7.97 21.97
N LYS A 397 -25.48 -6.99 22.42
CA LYS A 397 -24.95 -5.91 21.55
C LYS A 397 -24.09 -6.42 20.40
N ILE A 398 -23.16 -7.35 20.66
CA ILE A 398 -22.32 -7.96 19.61
C ILE A 398 -23.20 -8.74 18.62
N LYS A 399 -24.24 -9.43 19.11
CA LYS A 399 -25.20 -10.14 18.26
C LYS A 399 -26.00 -9.16 17.38
N ILE A 400 -26.44 -8.02 17.93
CA ILE A 400 -27.11 -6.96 17.17
C ILE A 400 -26.17 -6.32 16.14
N LEU A 401 -24.91 -6.05 16.48
CA LEU A 401 -23.90 -5.52 15.55
C LEU A 401 -23.59 -6.49 14.40
N LYS A 402 -23.51 -7.80 14.69
CA LYS A 402 -23.38 -8.85 13.67
C LYS A 402 -24.61 -8.95 12.78
N GLN A 403 -25.81 -8.88 13.35
CA GLN A 403 -27.07 -8.83 12.61
C GLN A 403 -27.14 -7.58 11.71
N LEU A 404 -26.57 -6.46 12.16
CA LEU A 404 -26.45 -5.22 11.40
C LEU A 404 -25.51 -5.39 10.20
N CYS A 405 -24.34 -6.03 10.37
CA CYS A 405 -23.45 -6.38 9.26
C CYS A 405 -24.12 -7.31 8.23
N GLU A 406 -24.81 -8.34 8.69
CA GLU A 406 -25.55 -9.28 7.81
C GLU A 406 -26.68 -8.58 7.04
N ASN A 407 -27.44 -7.70 7.71
CA ASN A 407 -28.49 -6.93 7.06
C ASN A 407 -27.93 -5.91 6.08
N LEU A 408 -26.79 -5.27 6.38
CA LEU A 408 -26.08 -4.38 5.46
C LEU A 408 -25.68 -5.11 4.18
N GLU A 409 -25.28 -6.37 4.25
CA GLU A 409 -24.92 -7.19 3.09
C GLU A 409 -26.11 -7.44 2.13
N GLN A 410 -27.36 -7.42 2.62
CA GLN A 410 -28.58 -7.73 1.86
C GLN A 410 -29.42 -6.51 1.39
N VAL A 411 -28.87 -5.28 1.46
CA VAL A 411 -29.61 -4.04 1.13
C VAL A 411 -29.73 -3.80 -0.39
N ASP A 412 -30.59 -4.56 -1.05
CA ASP A 412 -30.96 -4.33 -2.48
C ASP A 412 -32.43 -3.89 -2.65
N ASN A 413 -33.23 -3.78 -1.57
CA ASN A 413 -34.65 -3.38 -1.64
C ASN A 413 -35.13 -2.58 -0.41
N ALA A 414 -36.32 -1.97 -0.52
CA ALA A 414 -36.91 -1.10 0.49
C ALA A 414 -37.19 -1.81 1.84
N ASN A 415 -37.53 -3.10 1.81
CA ASN A 415 -37.77 -3.90 3.01
C ASN A 415 -36.47 -4.12 3.82
N SER A 416 -35.34 -4.32 3.15
CA SER A 416 -34.03 -4.42 3.82
C SER A 416 -33.61 -3.11 4.50
N LYS A 417 -33.97 -1.95 3.92
CA LYS A 417 -33.72 -0.62 4.54
C LYS A 417 -34.56 -0.39 5.80
N GLN A 418 -35.81 -0.85 5.81
CA GLN A 418 -36.66 -0.77 6.99
C GLN A 418 -36.14 -1.68 8.11
N LYS A 419 -35.75 -2.91 7.77
CA LYS A 419 -35.17 -3.86 8.72
C LYS A 419 -33.85 -3.37 9.32
N LEU A 420 -33.04 -2.66 8.53
CA LEU A 420 -31.83 -1.98 9.00
C LEU A 420 -32.16 -0.90 10.05
N ARG A 421 -33.15 -0.04 9.77
CA ARG A 421 -33.59 1.02 10.69
C ARG A 421 -34.13 0.46 12.01
N GLU A 422 -34.89 -0.63 11.96
CA GLU A 422 -35.42 -1.30 13.16
C GLU A 422 -34.29 -1.86 14.03
N VAL A 423 -33.35 -2.61 13.45
CA VAL A 423 -32.19 -3.17 14.18
C VAL A 423 -31.28 -2.07 14.75
N MET A 424 -31.11 -0.97 14.01
CA MET A 424 -30.37 0.21 14.48
C MET A 424 -31.05 0.92 15.66
N SER A 425 -32.38 1.04 15.64
CA SER A 425 -33.14 1.64 16.74
C SER A 425 -33.04 0.80 18.01
N THR A 426 -33.07 -0.53 17.89
CA THR A 426 -32.88 -1.44 19.04
C THR A 426 -31.49 -1.30 19.66
N LEU A 427 -30.44 -1.19 18.82
CA LEU A 427 -29.06 -1.00 19.30
C LEU A 427 -28.91 0.31 20.10
N LEU A 428 -29.48 1.41 19.60
CA LEU A 428 -29.46 2.71 20.26
C LEU A 428 -30.16 2.67 21.62
N GLU A 429 -31.30 1.98 21.71
CA GLU A 429 -32.07 1.89 22.94
C GLU A 429 -31.36 1.03 23.99
N GLU A 430 -30.83 -0.13 23.61
CA GLU A 430 -29.99 -0.94 24.51
C GLU A 430 -28.72 -0.19 24.95
N HIS A 431 -28.14 0.62 24.07
CA HIS A 431 -26.97 1.43 24.41
C HIS A 431 -27.31 2.52 25.43
N LYS A 432 -28.41 3.26 25.24
CA LYS A 432 -28.92 4.23 26.22
C LYS A 432 -29.21 3.57 27.57
N GLN A 433 -29.89 2.43 27.54
CA GLN A 433 -30.21 1.67 28.75
C GLN A 433 -28.94 1.20 29.47
N THR A 434 -27.90 0.76 28.74
CA THR A 434 -26.61 0.39 29.34
C THR A 434 -25.91 1.59 29.98
N ILE A 435 -25.97 2.77 29.37
CA ILE A 435 -25.43 4.01 29.97
C ILE A 435 -26.18 4.34 31.26
N GLU A 436 -27.51 4.24 31.26
CA GLU A 436 -28.32 4.50 32.44
C GLU A 436 -28.08 3.49 33.57
N GLU A 437 -27.97 2.21 33.24
CA GLU A 437 -27.81 1.13 34.23
C GLU A 437 -26.38 1.01 34.76
N HIS A 438 -25.36 1.28 33.93
CA HIS A 438 -23.95 0.96 34.25
C HIS A 438 -23.02 2.18 34.32
N ARG A 439 -23.39 3.35 33.78
CA ARG A 439 -22.54 4.57 33.86
C ARG A 439 -23.12 5.62 34.83
N ASN A 440 -24.44 5.81 34.87
CA ASN A 440 -25.05 6.80 35.77
C ASN A 440 -24.87 6.52 37.28
N PRO A 441 -24.88 5.26 37.78
CA PRO A 441 -24.68 4.98 39.21
C PRO A 441 -23.27 5.34 39.71
N PHE A 442 -22.27 5.35 38.83
CA PHE A 442 -20.87 5.60 39.16
C PHE A 442 -20.43 7.06 38.96
N ARG A 443 -21.31 7.94 38.47
CA ARG A 443 -21.04 9.40 38.30
C ARG A 443 -20.60 10.11 39.57
N LYS A 444 -20.85 9.55 40.76
CA LYS A 444 -20.44 10.11 42.07
C LYS A 444 -19.09 9.62 42.57
N TRP A 445 -18.45 8.66 41.90
CA TRP A 445 -17.13 8.16 42.28
C TRP A 445 -16.07 8.80 41.38
N CYS A 446 -15.35 9.79 41.93
CA CYS A 446 -14.38 10.64 41.21
C CYS A 446 -13.16 9.90 40.59
N PHE A 447 -13.14 8.57 40.57
CA PHE A 447 -12.09 7.76 39.95
C PHE A 447 -12.41 7.29 38.52
N PHE A 448 -13.65 7.47 38.05
CA PHE A 448 -14.04 7.18 36.67
C PHE A 448 -14.67 8.43 36.04
N SER A 449 -13.89 9.20 35.29
CA SER A 449 -14.47 10.10 34.30
C SER A 449 -15.07 9.22 33.19
N PRO A 450 -16.36 9.31 32.86
CA PRO A 450 -16.86 8.66 31.66
C PRO A 450 -16.13 9.31 30.48
N GLU A 451 -15.25 8.55 29.82
CA GLU A 451 -14.67 9.00 28.56
C GLU A 451 -15.82 9.38 27.62
N SER A 452 -15.62 10.50 26.92
CA SER A 452 -16.54 10.98 25.89
C SER A 452 -16.84 9.86 24.89
N PRO A 453 -18.02 9.83 24.25
CA PRO A 453 -18.33 8.80 23.26
C PRO A 453 -17.15 8.64 22.30
N THR A 454 -16.77 7.40 22.03
CA THR A 454 -15.64 7.13 21.13
C THR A 454 -15.88 7.84 19.80
N ARG A 455 -14.80 8.21 19.09
CA ARG A 455 -14.91 8.87 17.78
C ARG A 455 -15.82 8.08 16.81
N THR A 456 -15.85 6.76 16.97
CA THR A 456 -16.73 5.82 16.25
C THR A 456 -18.20 5.92 16.70
N GLU A 457 -18.47 6.04 18.00
CA GLU A 457 -19.84 6.24 18.52
C GLU A 457 -20.43 7.59 18.10
N THR A 458 -19.60 8.64 18.05
CA THR A 458 -20.02 9.97 17.57
C THR A 458 -20.33 9.93 16.07
N PHE A 459 -19.45 9.31 15.27
CA PHE A 459 -19.67 9.10 13.84
C PHE A 459 -20.92 8.26 13.54
N LEU A 460 -21.17 7.19 14.30
CA LEU A 460 -22.38 6.39 14.17
C LEU A 460 -23.62 7.22 14.53
N THR A 461 -23.61 7.95 15.63
CA THR A 461 -24.75 8.78 16.08
C THR A 461 -25.08 9.90 15.09
N GLU A 462 -24.07 10.57 14.52
CA GLU A 462 -24.24 11.61 13.50
C GLU A 462 -24.79 11.06 12.18
N LYS A 463 -24.38 9.85 11.78
CA LYS A 463 -24.89 9.20 10.56
C LYS A 463 -26.24 8.51 10.73
N ILE A 464 -26.66 8.23 11.97
CA ILE A 464 -27.98 7.64 12.27
C ILE A 464 -29.09 8.72 12.34
N THR A 465 -28.73 9.97 12.61
CA THR A 465 -29.67 11.10 12.70
C THR A 465 -29.92 11.84 11.38
N ALA A 466 -29.10 11.57 10.35
CA ALA A 466 -29.25 12.06 8.97
C ALA A 466 -29.85 10.96 8.07
#